data_AF-A0A132NDY3-F1
#
_entry.id   AF-A0A132NDY3-F1
#
_cell.length_a   1.000
_cell.length_b   1.000
_cell.length_c   1.000
_cell.angle_alpha   90.00
_cell.angle_beta   90.00
_cell.angle_gamma   90.00
#
_symmetry.space_group_name_H-M   'P 1'
#
loop_
_entity.id
_entity.type
_entity.pdbx_description
1 polymer ?
#
loop_
_entity_poly.entity_id
_entity_poly.type
_entity_poly.pdbx_seq_one_letter_code
_entity_poly.pdbx_strand_id
1 'polypeptide(L)'
;GIRLSARDGEQARVTRPATGPVSLGLKVVETMIGAADAAHIHTPCALARSVFVDTSGISAVDFDITPAQQDGLLAAGREAAERFLAGWDFDRYRAVCRGGAQ
;
A
#
# COMPACT_ATOMS: atom_id res chain seq x y z
N GLY A 1 6.78 -0.52 7.21
CA GLY A 1 5.68 -1.27 7.85
C GLY A 1 5.31 -2.41 6.92
N ILE A 2 4.49 -3.37 7.36
CA ILE A 2 4.03 -4.45 6.48
C ILE A 2 2.74 -4.00 5.79
N ARG A 3 2.66 -4.10 4.46
CA ARG A 3 1.41 -3.89 3.70
C ARG A 3 0.98 -5.19 3.04
N LEU A 4 -0.31 -5.47 3.16
CA LEU A 4 -0.95 -6.67 2.64
C LEU A 4 -1.76 -6.40 1.37
N SER A 5 -1.68 -5.18 0.82
CA SER A 5 -2.30 -4.81 -0.45
C SER A 5 -1.28 -4.86 -1.58
N ALA A 6 -1.70 -5.30 -2.76
CA ALA A 6 -0.92 -5.18 -3.99
C ALA A 6 -0.58 -3.71 -4.28
N ARG A 7 0.55 -3.47 -4.97
CA ARG A 7 0.93 -2.13 -5.44
C ARG A 7 -0.13 -1.60 -6.39
N ASP A 8 -0.41 -0.30 -6.33
CA ASP A 8 -1.42 0.34 -7.17
C ASP A 8 -1.16 0.09 -8.66
N GLY A 9 -2.14 -0.53 -9.30
CA GLY A 9 -2.15 -0.95 -10.70
C GLY A 9 -3.46 -1.63 -11.12
N GLU A 10 -4.24 -2.18 -10.18
CA GLU A 10 -5.36 -3.09 -10.52
C GLU A 10 -6.71 -2.76 -9.84
N GLN A 11 -6.91 -1.53 -9.34
CA GLN A 11 -8.20 -1.13 -8.77
C GLN A 11 -8.98 -0.27 -9.75
N ALA A 12 -9.92 -0.90 -10.46
CA ALA A 12 -10.82 -0.23 -11.39
C ALA A 12 -11.64 0.86 -10.69
N ARG A 13 -11.36 2.12 -11.04
CA ARG A 13 -11.99 3.31 -10.47
C ARG A 13 -13.48 3.35 -10.82
N VAL A 14 -14.35 3.09 -9.84
CA VAL A 14 -15.80 3.22 -9.99
C VAL A 14 -16.16 4.70 -10.09
N THR A 15 -16.44 5.21 -11.28
CA THR A 15 -16.87 6.60 -11.50
C THR A 15 -18.40 6.71 -11.33
N ARG A 16 -18.87 7.49 -10.33
CA ARG A 16 -20.28 7.87 -10.22
C ARG A 16 -20.53 9.25 -10.86
N PRO A 17 -21.55 9.43 -11.72
CA PRO A 17 -21.83 10.70 -12.40
C PRO A 17 -22.17 11.82 -11.40
N ALA A 18 -21.77 13.06 -11.72
CA ALA A 18 -22.01 14.25 -10.90
C ALA A 18 -23.11 15.09 -11.53
N THR A 19 -24.28 15.14 -10.90
CA THR A 19 -25.42 15.90 -11.41
C THR A 19 -25.36 17.31 -10.78
N GLY A 20 -24.74 18.27 -11.48
CA GLY A 20 -24.77 19.70 -11.15
C GLY A 20 -23.40 20.39 -10.89
N PRO A 21 -23.29 21.72 -11.07
CA PRO A 21 -22.03 22.46 -10.97
C PRO A 21 -21.45 22.50 -9.54
N VAL A 22 -22.30 22.57 -8.51
CA VAL A 22 -21.87 22.51 -7.10
C VAL A 22 -21.38 21.11 -6.71
N SER A 23 -22.07 20.06 -7.17
CA SER A 23 -21.67 18.67 -6.90
C SER A 23 -20.41 18.29 -7.67
N LEU A 24 -20.18 18.85 -8.86
CA LEU A 24 -18.92 18.75 -9.60
C LEU A 24 -17.77 19.42 -8.82
N GLY A 25 -17.97 20.65 -8.34
CA GLY A 25 -16.96 21.35 -7.54
C GLY A 25 -16.57 20.58 -6.28
N LEU A 26 -17.57 20.05 -5.56
CA LEU A 26 -17.34 19.20 -4.38
C LEU A 26 -16.54 17.93 -4.73
N LYS A 27 -16.88 17.25 -5.83
CA LYS A 27 -16.15 16.04 -6.28
C LYS A 27 -14.72 16.33 -6.71
N VAL A 28 -14.46 17.50 -7.29
CA VAL A 28 -13.11 17.92 -7.65
C VAL A 28 -12.28 18.16 -6.38
N VAL A 29 -12.86 18.83 -5.37
CA VAL A 29 -12.21 18.99 -4.05
C VAL A 29 -11.97 17.64 -3.38
N GLU A 30 -12.95 16.74 -3.38
CA GLU A 30 -12.83 15.38 -2.84
C GLU A 30 -11.76 14.56 -3.57
N THR A 31 -11.67 14.70 -4.89
CA THR A 31 -10.63 14.07 -5.71
C THR A 31 -9.24 14.63 -5.37
N MET A 32 -9.13 15.94 -5.16
CA MET A 32 -7.88 16.59 -4.77
C MET A 32 -7.44 16.18 -3.36
N ILE A 33 -8.36 16.09 -2.41
CA ILE A 33 -8.09 15.61 -1.04
C ILE A 33 -7.64 14.14 -1.09
N GLY A 34 -8.36 13.28 -1.82
CA GLY A 34 -7.96 11.89 -2.01
C GLY A 34 -6.60 11.73 -2.72
N ALA A 35 -6.27 12.60 -3.68
CA ALA A 35 -4.97 12.63 -4.33
C ALA A 35 -3.85 13.10 -3.39
N ALA A 36 -4.14 14.09 -2.52
CA ALA A 36 -3.20 14.56 -1.51
C ALA A 36 -2.93 13.50 -0.43
N ASP A 37 -3.97 12.81 0.04
CA ASP A 37 -3.86 11.71 0.99
C ASP A 37 -3.08 10.52 0.40
N ALA A 38 -3.37 10.14 -0.85
CA ALA A 38 -2.59 9.14 -1.57
C ALA A 38 -1.12 9.57 -1.67
N ALA A 39 -0.83 10.82 -2.08
CA ALA A 39 0.52 11.34 -2.19
C ALA A 39 1.30 11.27 -0.86
N HIS A 40 0.65 11.51 0.28
CA HIS A 40 1.28 11.40 1.61
C HIS A 40 1.63 9.94 1.98
N ILE A 41 0.76 9.00 1.58
CA ILE A 41 0.91 7.55 1.76
C ILE A 41 1.98 6.94 0.83
N HIS A 42 2.38 7.67 -0.23
CA HIS A 42 3.38 7.27 -1.24
C HIS A 42 4.72 8.01 -1.16
N THR A 43 5.05 8.63 -0.03
CA THR A 43 6.40 9.19 0.13
C THR A 43 7.44 8.09 -0.14
N PRO A 44 8.45 8.32 -1.01
CA PRO A 44 9.43 7.30 -1.39
C PRO A 44 10.08 6.60 -0.19
N CYS A 45 10.21 7.34 0.91
CA CYS A 45 10.73 6.86 2.18
C CYS A 45 9.78 5.98 2.99
N ALA A 46 8.46 6.15 2.86
CA ALA A 46 7.49 5.23 3.43
C ALA A 46 7.42 3.91 2.65
N LEU A 47 7.53 3.98 1.32
CA LEU A 47 7.61 2.79 0.46
C LEU A 47 8.92 2.03 0.66
N ALA A 48 10.06 2.74 0.76
CA ALA A 48 11.36 2.13 0.98
C ALA A 48 11.37 1.23 2.22
N ARG A 49 10.75 1.65 3.33
CA ARG A 49 10.70 0.87 4.58
C ARG A 49 9.56 -0.15 4.66
N SER A 50 8.89 -0.47 3.55
CA SER A 50 7.68 -1.28 3.56
C SER A 50 7.81 -2.58 2.77
N VAL A 51 7.43 -3.67 3.43
CA VAL A 51 7.38 -5.02 2.83
C VAL A 51 5.96 -5.25 2.35
N PHE A 52 5.83 -5.68 1.10
CA PHE A 52 4.55 -6.01 0.48
C PHE A 52 4.42 -7.52 0.41
N VAL A 53 3.32 -8.04 0.98
CA VAL A 53 3.01 -9.47 0.99
C VAL A 53 1.75 -9.68 0.18
N ASP A 54 1.79 -10.61 -0.78
CA ASP A 54 0.61 -11.05 -1.52
C ASP A 54 -0.10 -12.14 -0.70
N THR A 55 -1.36 -11.89 -0.33
CA THR A 55 -2.20 -12.82 0.44
C THR A 55 -3.03 -13.76 -0.45
N SER A 56 -2.74 -13.83 -1.75
CA SER A 56 -3.44 -14.69 -2.72
C SER A 56 -4.96 -14.47 -2.74
N GLY A 57 -5.40 -13.23 -2.46
CA GLY A 57 -6.82 -12.85 -2.41
C GLY A 57 -7.55 -13.22 -1.12
N ILE A 58 -6.85 -13.74 -0.10
CA ILE A 58 -7.45 -13.98 1.22
C ILE A 58 -7.69 -12.63 1.91
N SER A 59 -8.94 -12.43 2.32
CA SER A 59 -9.37 -11.23 3.03
C SER A 59 -8.84 -11.20 4.46
N ALA A 60 -8.48 -10.01 4.96
CA ALA A 60 -8.03 -9.82 6.34
C ALA A 60 -9.12 -10.08 7.39
N VAL A 61 -10.38 -10.20 6.96
CA VAL A 61 -11.55 -10.49 7.83
C VAL A 61 -12.15 -11.87 7.54
N ASP A 62 -11.47 -12.71 6.77
CA ASP A 62 -11.85 -14.09 6.61
C ASP A 62 -11.34 -14.90 7.81
N PHE A 63 -12.24 -15.24 8.73
CA PHE A 63 -11.94 -16.00 9.94
C PHE A 63 -12.06 -17.53 9.71
N ASP A 64 -12.53 -17.95 8.54
CA ASP A 64 -12.79 -19.35 8.21
C ASP A 64 -11.66 -19.97 7.35
N ILE A 65 -10.47 -19.38 7.38
CA ILE A 65 -9.32 -19.89 6.63
C ILE A 65 -8.91 -21.28 7.12
N THR A 66 -8.56 -22.14 6.16
CA THR A 66 -8.06 -23.49 6.44
C THR A 66 -6.61 -23.45 6.92
N PRO A 67 -6.13 -24.51 7.61
CA PRO A 67 -4.72 -24.62 7.99
C PRO A 67 -3.76 -24.52 6.79
N ALA A 68 -4.13 -25.10 5.64
CA ALA A 68 -3.33 -25.02 4.42
C ALA A 68 -3.23 -23.57 3.88
N GLN A 69 -4.29 -22.78 4.00
CA GLN A 69 -4.27 -21.35 3.63
C GLN A 69 -3.42 -20.54 4.60
N GLN A 70 -3.47 -20.85 5.90
CA GLN A 70 -2.60 -20.23 6.90
C GLN A 70 -1.12 -20.49 6.62
N ASP A 71 -0.76 -21.74 6.31
CA ASP A 71 0.61 -22.11 5.95
C ASP A 71 1.07 -21.38 4.67
N GLY A 72 0.19 -21.27 3.69
CA GLY A 72 0.43 -20.50 2.46
C GLY A 72 0.72 -19.02 2.74
N LEU A 73 -0.08 -18.38 3.60
CA LEU A 73 0.14 -16.98 4.00
C LEU A 73 1.47 -16.79 4.75
N LEU A 74 1.82 -17.75 5.61
CA LEU A 74 3.09 -17.71 6.34
C LEU A 74 4.28 -17.83 5.38
N ALA A 75 4.21 -18.77 4.43
CA ALA A 75 5.24 -18.95 3.41
C ALA A 75 5.38 -17.69 2.52
N ALA A 76 4.26 -17.11 2.07
CA ALA A 76 4.25 -15.88 1.27
C ALA A 76 4.86 -14.69 2.02
N GLY A 77 4.54 -14.54 3.32
CA GLY A 77 5.15 -13.53 4.18
C GLY A 77 6.66 -13.70 4.34
N ARG A 78 7.11 -14.94 4.51
CA ARG A 78 8.54 -15.27 4.62
C ARG A 78 9.28 -14.94 3.32
N GLU A 79 8.77 -15.38 2.18
CA GLU A 79 9.38 -15.11 0.88
C GLU A 79 9.45 -13.60 0.60
N ALA A 80 8.38 -12.86 0.91
CA ALA A 80 8.36 -11.40 0.77
C ALA A 80 9.42 -10.71 1.64
N ALA A 81 9.63 -11.19 2.87
CA ALA A 81 10.67 -10.67 3.75
C ALA A 81 12.08 -10.99 3.21
N GLU A 82 12.32 -12.22 2.75
CA GLU A 82 13.60 -12.63 2.16
C GLU A 82 13.93 -11.78 0.92
N ARG A 83 12.97 -11.58 0.01
CA ARG A 83 13.13 -10.70 -1.16
C ARG A 83 13.42 -9.25 -0.78
N PHE A 84 12.73 -8.73 0.24
CA PHE A 84 12.97 -7.37 0.73
C PHE A 84 14.40 -7.23 1.27
N LEU A 85 14.81 -8.17 2.14
CA LEU A 85 16.12 -8.13 2.80
C LEU A 85 17.29 -8.34 1.83
N ALA A 86 17.11 -9.11 0.76
CA ALA A 86 18.15 -9.36 -0.24
C ALA A 86 18.71 -8.07 -0.89
N GLY A 87 17.88 -7.03 -1.01
CA GLY A 87 18.27 -5.73 -1.56
C GLY A 87 18.21 -4.57 -0.57
N TRP A 88 17.98 -4.86 0.72
CA TRP A 88 17.78 -3.80 1.72
C TRP A 88 19.11 -3.22 2.21
N ASP A 89 19.24 -1.90 2.10
CA ASP A 89 20.38 -1.15 2.61
C ASP A 89 19.88 -0.09 3.60
N PHE A 90 20.18 -0.33 4.88
CA PHE A 90 19.76 0.55 5.96
C PHE A 90 20.50 1.88 5.97
N ASP A 91 21.79 1.90 5.63
CA ASP A 91 22.61 3.12 5.65
C ASP A 91 22.21 4.04 4.50
N ARG A 92 21.97 3.47 3.31
CA ARG A 92 21.37 4.20 2.19
C ARG A 92 19.99 4.76 2.55
N TYR A 93 19.13 3.95 3.17
CA TYR A 93 17.83 4.44 3.63
C TYR A 93 17.97 5.62 4.60
N ARG A 94 18.89 5.55 5.57
CA ARG A 94 19.12 6.66 6.50
C ARG A 94 19.59 7.92 5.79
N ALA A 95 20.54 7.81 4.86
CA ALA A 95 21.06 8.94 4.10
C ALA A 95 19.97 9.63 3.26
N VAL A 96 19.15 8.84 2.56
CA VAL A 96 18.11 9.36 1.65
C VAL A 96 16.85 9.84 2.39
N CYS A 97 16.48 9.16 3.48
CA CYS A 97 15.14 9.30 4.07
C CYS A 97 15.11 9.77 5.53
N ARG A 98 16.24 9.79 6.23
CA ARG A 98 16.33 10.25 7.64
C ARG A 98 17.33 11.39 7.83
N GLY A 99 18.08 11.77 6.80
CA GLY A 99 19.11 12.82 6.82
C GLY A 99 18.58 14.27 6.89
N GLY A 100 17.28 14.48 7.06
CA GLY A 100 16.64 15.79 7.17
C GLY A 100 15.75 15.88 8.40
N ALA A 101 16.38 15.97 9.57
CA ALA A 101 15.79 16.61 10.74
C ALA A 101 16.74 17.73 11.17
N GLN A 102 16.52 18.91 10.56
CA GLN A 102 16.89 20.22 11.07
C GLN A 102 15.70 21.13 10.83
#